data_AF-A0A7V9SXD9-F1
#
_entry.id   AF-A0A7V9SXD9-F1
#
_cell.length_a   1.000
_cell.length_b   1.000
_cell.length_c   1.000
_cell.angle_alpha   90.00
_cell.angle_beta   90.00
_cell.angle_gamma   90.00
#
_symmetry.space_group_name_H-M   'P 1'
#
loop_
_entity.id
_entity.type
_entity.pdbx_description
1 polymer ?
#
loop_
_entity_poly.entity_id
_entity_poly.type
_entity_poly.pdbx_seq_one_letter_code
_entity_poly.pdbx_strand_id
1 'polypeptide(L)'
;MFDNNHLNSSCSFAEQTISYLYDEIDVSGKAAVEKHLRTCAVCADEITGFGIVRSSILDWQREEFFQLEIPKIEIPNNECEKLPLRVSVSNKTQSWIGKLREFFTVSPVWATASALLLVTICVGLFAVNHNFSGDKQMAEG
;
A
#
# COMPACT_ATOMS: atom_id res chain seq x y z
N MET A 1 11.91 12.05 3.60
CA MET A 1 10.62 12.51 3.07
C MET A 1 10.56 12.00 1.65
N PHE A 2 9.79 10.94 1.42
CA PHE A 2 9.65 10.34 0.09
C PHE A 2 8.50 11.07 -0.59
N ASP A 3 8.82 12.00 -1.48
CA ASP A 3 7.82 12.63 -2.32
C ASP A 3 7.30 11.56 -3.27
N ASN A 4 6.14 10.98 -2.95
CA ASN A 4 5.39 10.09 -3.84
C ASN A 4 4.88 10.93 -5.01
N ASN A 5 5.77 11.13 -5.97
CA ASN A 5 5.58 12.05 -7.05
C ASN A 5 4.75 11.36 -8.14
N HIS A 6 3.42 11.58 -8.13
CA HIS A 6 2.52 11.17 -9.21
C HIS A 6 2.85 11.82 -10.58
N LEU A 7 3.95 12.57 -10.71
CA LEU A 7 4.43 13.16 -11.96
C LEU A 7 4.69 12.12 -13.07
N ASN A 8 4.93 10.86 -12.71
CA ASN A 8 5.09 9.76 -13.66
C ASN A 8 3.76 9.21 -14.22
N SER A 9 2.60 9.65 -13.72
CA SER A 9 1.30 9.25 -14.32
C SER A 9 1.15 9.64 -15.79
N SER A 10 1.99 10.54 -16.28
CA SER A 10 2.04 10.97 -17.69
C SER A 10 2.99 10.12 -18.56
N CYS A 11 3.84 9.28 -17.96
CA CYS A 11 4.79 8.45 -18.70
C CYS A 11 4.37 6.98 -18.66
N SER A 12 4.20 6.40 -19.85
CA SER A 12 3.74 5.02 -20.05
C SER A 12 4.69 3.94 -19.52
N PHE A 13 5.92 4.31 -19.15
CA PHE A 13 6.93 3.39 -18.63
C PHE A 13 6.91 3.28 -17.10
N ALA A 14 6.12 4.11 -16.40
CA ALA A 14 5.96 4.08 -14.95
C ALA A 14 5.67 2.68 -14.40
N GLU A 15 4.73 1.99 -15.02
CA GLU A 15 4.28 0.66 -14.58
C GLU A 15 5.35 -0.41 -14.80
N GLN A 16 6.26 -0.20 -15.75
CA GLN A 16 7.33 -1.14 -16.08
C GLN A 16 8.58 -0.94 -15.20
N THR A 17 8.68 0.17 -14.47
CA THR A 17 9.84 0.51 -13.62
C THR A 17 10.13 -0.59 -12.59
N ILE A 18 9.10 -1.09 -11.90
CA ILE A 18 9.26 -2.13 -10.87
C ILE A 18 9.68 -3.46 -11.50
N SER A 19 9.01 -3.88 -12.58
CA SER A 19 9.36 -5.11 -13.29
C SER A 19 10.79 -5.06 -13.85
N TYR A 20 11.23 -3.90 -14.35
CA TYR A 20 12.62 -3.70 -14.76
C TYR A 20 13.60 -3.83 -13.58
N LEU A 21 13.28 -3.23 -12.42
CA LEU A 21 14.16 -3.26 -11.24
C LEU A 21 14.39 -4.68 -10.68
N TYR A 22 13.39 -5.56 -10.80
CA TYR A 22 13.44 -6.94 -10.34
C TYR A 22 13.78 -7.96 -11.45
N ASP A 23 14.13 -7.49 -12.65
CA ASP A 23 14.43 -8.34 -13.82
C ASP A 23 13.25 -9.27 -14.21
N GLU A 24 12.03 -8.81 -13.95
CA GLU A 24 10.76 -9.48 -14.30
C GLU A 24 10.25 -9.09 -15.69
N ILE A 25 10.96 -8.20 -16.37
CA ILE A 25 10.67 -7.76 -17.74
C ILE A 25 11.40 -8.65 -18.75
N ASP A 26 10.80 -8.88 -19.92
CA ASP A 26 11.43 -9.64 -20.98
C ASP A 26 12.58 -8.84 -21.64
N VAL A 27 13.41 -9.52 -22.43
CA VAL A 27 14.59 -8.90 -23.07
C VAL A 27 14.21 -7.71 -23.96
N SER A 28 13.07 -7.76 -24.64
CA SER A 28 12.63 -6.67 -25.51
C SER A 28 12.13 -5.48 -24.69
N GLY A 29 11.37 -5.72 -23.62
CA GLY A 29 10.94 -4.69 -22.68
C GLY A 29 12.12 -4.04 -21.97
N LYS A 30 13.15 -4.80 -21.57
CA LYS A 30 14.37 -4.27 -20.95
C LYS A 30 15.07 -3.26 -21.86
N ALA A 31 15.27 -3.59 -23.12
CA ALA A 31 15.88 -2.68 -24.10
C ALA A 31 15.01 -1.43 -24.34
N ALA A 32 13.69 -1.56 -24.31
CA ALA A 32 12.77 -0.43 -24.44
C ALA A 32 12.87 0.52 -23.24
N VAL A 33 12.89 -0.02 -22.01
CA VAL A 33 13.10 0.76 -20.79
C VAL A 33 14.46 1.46 -20.82
N GLU A 34 15.55 0.74 -21.11
CA GLU A 34 16.90 1.33 -21.19
C GLU A 34 17.00 2.46 -22.23
N LYS A 35 16.31 2.32 -23.37
CA LYS A 35 16.21 3.38 -24.37
C LYS A 35 15.43 4.58 -23.82
N HIS A 36 14.32 4.35 -23.14
CA HIS A 36 13.49 5.40 -22.54
C HIS A 36 14.25 6.21 -21.49
N LEU A 37 15.02 5.54 -20.62
CA LEU A 37 15.80 6.17 -19.54
C LEU A 37 16.83 7.19 -20.05
N ARG A 38 17.32 7.04 -21.29
CA ARG A 38 18.23 8.02 -21.91
C ARG A 38 17.57 9.35 -22.23
N THR A 39 16.24 9.38 -22.26
CA THR A 39 15.43 10.53 -22.73
C THR A 39 14.46 11.06 -21.67
N CYS A 40 14.17 10.28 -20.63
CA CYS A 40 13.23 10.64 -19.58
C CYS A 40 13.95 10.76 -18.23
N ALA A 41 14.20 12.01 -17.82
CA ALA A 41 14.83 12.30 -16.54
C ALA A 41 14.00 11.79 -15.35
N VAL A 42 12.67 11.89 -15.43
CA VAL A 42 11.76 11.45 -14.35
C VAL A 42 11.94 9.96 -14.05
N CYS A 43 11.91 9.10 -15.08
CA CYS A 43 12.10 7.66 -14.88
C CYS A 43 13.53 7.30 -14.49
N ALA A 44 14.54 8.05 -14.96
CA ALA A 44 15.92 7.86 -14.53
C ALA A 44 16.11 8.18 -13.03
N ASP A 45 15.51 9.28 -12.56
CA ASP A 45 15.54 9.69 -11.16
C ASP A 45 14.82 8.69 -10.26
N GLU A 46 13.66 8.17 -10.70
CA GLU A 46 12.93 7.14 -9.97
C GLU A 46 13.72 5.83 -9.83
N ILE A 47 14.28 5.32 -10.93
CA ILE A 47 15.11 4.10 -10.88
C ILE A 47 16.32 4.31 -9.99
N THR A 48 16.94 5.49 -10.03
CA THR A 48 18.04 5.84 -9.14
C THR A 48 17.59 5.85 -7.68
N GLY A 49 16.43 6.45 -7.39
CA GLY A 49 15.82 6.47 -6.06
C GLY A 49 15.53 5.08 -5.51
N PHE A 50 14.93 4.20 -6.31
CA PHE A 50 14.71 2.80 -5.92
C PHE A 50 16.01 2.03 -5.75
N GLY A 51 17.02 2.30 -6.59
CA GLY A 51 18.35 1.73 -6.49
C GLY A 51 19.01 2.01 -5.14
N ILE A 52 18.89 3.25 -4.64
CA ILE A 52 19.40 3.67 -3.32
C ILE A 52 18.68 2.91 -2.19
N VAL A 53 17.36 2.79 -2.25
CA VAL A 53 16.61 2.04 -1.23
C VAL A 53 17.03 0.57 -1.23
N ARG A 54 17.17 -0.05 -2.41
CA ARG A 54 17.60 -1.44 -2.54
C ARG A 54 19.00 -1.66 -2.00
N SER A 55 19.96 -0.77 -2.31
CA SER A 55 21.32 -0.89 -1.77
C SER A 55 21.33 -0.79 -0.26
N SER A 56 20.56 0.15 0.32
CA SER A 56 20.46 0.29 1.77
C SER A 56 19.90 -0.96 2.46
N ILE A 57 18.90 -1.62 1.85
CA ILE A 57 18.36 -2.89 2.37
C ILE A 57 19.42 -4.00 2.30
N LEU A 58 20.18 -4.08 1.20
CA LEU A 58 21.24 -5.08 1.05
C LEU A 58 22.39 -4.86 2.02
N ASP A 59 22.73 -3.61 2.29
CA ASP A 59 23.76 -3.27 3.28
C ASP A 59 23.28 -3.60 4.70
N TRP A 60 22.03 -3.23 5.05
CA TRP A 60 21.42 -3.66 6.31
C TRP A 60 21.38 -5.19 6.46
N GLN A 61 20.99 -5.90 5.39
CA GLN A 61 20.98 -7.36 5.38
C GLN A 61 22.38 -7.92 5.62
N ARG A 62 23.41 -7.34 4.99
CA ARG A 62 24.80 -7.75 5.17
C ARG A 62 25.28 -7.47 6.59
N GLU A 63 24.98 -6.32 7.17
CA GLU A 63 25.45 -5.96 8.50
C GLU A 63 24.82 -6.82 9.59
N GLU A 64 23.50 -7.05 9.53
CA GLU A 64 22.77 -7.75 10.58
C GLU A 64 22.79 -9.28 10.43
N PHE A 65 22.77 -9.80 9.19
CA PHE A 65 22.56 -11.23 8.96
C PHE A 65 23.79 -11.98 8.45
N PHE A 66 24.84 -11.31 7.99
CA PHE A 66 26.05 -12.01 7.51
C PHE A 66 26.75 -12.81 8.62
N GLN A 67 26.58 -12.38 9.87
CA GLN A 67 27.17 -13.05 11.03
C GLN A 67 26.29 -14.19 11.57
N LEU A 68 25.06 -14.32 11.08
CA LEU A 68 24.12 -15.33 11.55
C LEU A 68 24.27 -16.59 10.69
N GLU A 69 24.50 -17.73 11.34
CA GLU A 69 24.39 -19.02 10.67
C GLU A 69 22.94 -19.23 10.23
N ILE A 70 22.74 -19.60 8.95
CA ILE A 70 21.41 -19.94 8.45
C ILE A 70 20.89 -21.09 9.31
N PRO A 71 19.74 -20.92 10.00
CA PRO A 71 19.24 -21.97 10.87
C PRO A 71 18.92 -23.20 10.02
N LYS A 72 19.43 -24.36 10.45
CA LYS A 72 19.09 -25.63 9.83
C LYS A 72 17.65 -25.96 10.23
N ILE A 73 16.70 -25.59 9.39
CA ILE A 73 15.30 -25.97 9.54
C ILE A 73 15.21 -27.45 9.18
N GLU A 74 15.32 -28.32 10.18
CA GLU A 74 15.02 -29.74 10.03
C GLU A 74 13.51 -29.88 9.95
N ILE A 75 12.96 -29.92 8.73
CA ILE A 75 11.58 -30.34 8.53
C ILE A 75 11.52 -31.81 8.97
N PRO A 76 10.76 -32.14 10.02
CA PRO A 76 10.67 -33.52 10.48
C PRO A 76 10.15 -34.38 9.33
N ASN A 77 10.96 -35.32 8.85
CA ASN A 77 10.63 -36.23 7.73
C ASN A 77 9.64 -37.33 8.13
N ASN A 78 9.07 -37.25 9.32
CA ASN A 78 8.06 -38.17 9.80
C ASN A 78 6.71 -37.81 9.15
N GLU A 79 6.39 -38.62 8.15
CA GLU A 79 5.08 -38.81 7.53
C GLU A 79 4.75 -37.90 6.34
N CYS A 80 5.66 -37.86 5.35
CA CYS A 80 5.22 -37.86 3.95
C CYS A 80 4.71 -39.26 3.55
N GLU A 81 3.76 -39.82 4.31
CA GLU A 81 3.10 -41.07 3.97
C GLU A 81 1.57 -40.86 4.05
N LYS A 82 0.98 -40.52 2.90
CA LYS A 82 -0.46 -40.63 2.59
C LYS A 82 -1.40 -39.70 3.37
N LEU A 83 -1.14 -38.40 3.38
CA LEU A 83 -2.24 -37.44 3.49
C LEU A 83 -2.75 -37.09 2.08
N PRO A 84 -4.01 -37.39 1.72
CA PRO A 84 -4.56 -36.86 0.50
C PRO A 84 -4.47 -35.35 0.59
N LEU A 85 -3.84 -34.73 -0.41
CA LEU A 85 -3.75 -33.28 -0.58
C LEU A 85 -5.18 -32.71 -0.68
N ARG A 86 -5.81 -32.50 0.47
CA ARG A 86 -6.93 -31.60 0.65
C ARG A 86 -6.46 -30.61 1.68
N VAL A 87 -6.17 -29.40 1.21
CA VAL A 87 -6.18 -28.21 2.05
C VAL A 87 -7.59 -28.09 2.63
N SER A 88 -7.86 -28.80 3.72
CA SER A 88 -9.03 -28.55 4.54
C SER A 88 -8.71 -27.32 5.36
N VAL A 89 -9.05 -26.14 4.83
CA VAL A 89 -9.24 -24.95 5.66
C VAL A 89 -10.26 -25.36 6.73
N SER A 90 -9.78 -25.53 7.96
CA SER A 90 -10.60 -25.94 9.10
C SER A 90 -11.47 -24.75 9.51
N ASN A 91 -12.62 -24.65 8.84
CA ASN A 91 -13.65 -23.65 9.09
C ASN A 91 -14.46 -24.03 10.34
N LYS A 92 -13.84 -24.14 11.53
CA LYS A 92 -14.58 -24.36 12.79
C LYS A 92 -14.57 -23.17 13.74
N THR A 93 -13.77 -22.14 13.46
CA THR A 93 -13.80 -20.83 14.15
C THR A 93 -14.39 -19.71 13.30
N GLN A 94 -14.84 -20.03 12.08
CA GLN A 94 -15.30 -19.04 11.09
C GLN A 94 -16.78 -18.62 11.19
N SER A 95 -17.58 -19.12 12.14
CA SER A 95 -19.02 -18.81 12.18
C SER A 95 -19.32 -17.33 12.42
N TRP A 96 -18.50 -16.65 13.24
CA TRP A 96 -18.66 -15.21 13.51
C TRP A 96 -17.76 -14.34 12.62
N ILE A 97 -16.54 -14.82 12.30
CA ILE A 97 -15.58 -14.10 11.45
C ILE A 97 -16.03 -14.09 9.99
N GLY A 98 -16.66 -15.16 9.51
CA GLY A 98 -17.23 -15.23 8.17
C GLY A 98 -18.30 -14.16 7.92
N LYS A 99 -19.18 -13.95 8.90
CA LYS A 99 -20.21 -12.89 8.84
C LYS A 99 -19.62 -11.48 8.90
N LEU A 100 -18.55 -11.27 9.67
CA LEU A 100 -17.83 -10.00 9.68
C LEU A 100 -17.16 -9.72 8.34
N ARG A 101 -16.53 -10.74 7.74
CA ARG A 101 -15.90 -10.59 6.42
C ARG A 101 -16.92 -10.30 5.33
N GLU A 102 -18.12 -10.90 5.37
CA GLU A 102 -19.21 -10.56 4.45
C GLU A 102 -19.59 -9.07 4.52
N PHE A 103 -19.64 -8.48 5.71
CA PHE A 103 -19.85 -7.04 5.91
C PHE A 103 -18.77 -6.16 5.27
N PHE A 104 -17.51 -6.60 5.27
CA PHE A 104 -16.41 -5.87 4.64
C PHE A 104 -16.29 -6.12 3.13
N THR A 105 -16.77 -7.27 2.63
CA THR A 105 -16.72 -7.59 1.20
C THR A 105 -17.88 -6.98 0.41
N VAL A 106 -19.01 -6.68 1.06
CA VAL A 106 -20.15 -6.01 0.43
C VAL A 106 -19.99 -4.48 0.52
N SER A 107 -19.13 -3.97 -0.37
CA SER A 107 -19.02 -2.56 -0.83
C SER A 107 -18.30 -1.51 0.06
N PRO A 108 -17.51 -0.60 -0.55
CA PRO A 108 -16.82 0.51 0.11
C PRO A 108 -17.69 1.76 0.32
N VAL A 109 -19.03 1.67 0.19
CA VAL A 109 -19.92 2.85 0.14
C VAL A 109 -20.04 3.54 1.52
N TRP A 110 -19.82 2.84 2.63
CA TRP A 110 -19.86 3.43 3.97
C TRP A 110 -18.69 4.39 4.25
N ALA A 111 -17.61 4.36 3.45
CA ALA A 111 -16.56 5.38 3.51
C ALA A 111 -17.02 6.74 2.92
N THR A 112 -18.04 6.74 2.06
CA THR A 112 -18.61 7.99 1.51
C THR A 112 -19.72 8.59 2.37
N ALA A 113 -20.35 7.78 3.23
CA ALA A 113 -21.44 8.23 4.10
C ALA A 113 -20.94 8.94 5.38
N SER A 114 -19.78 8.57 5.92
CA SER A 114 -19.24 9.20 7.13
C SER A 114 -18.71 10.63 6.89
N ALA A 115 -18.15 10.90 5.71
CA ALA A 115 -17.67 12.23 5.34
C ALA A 115 -18.80 13.27 5.27
N LEU A 116 -19.97 12.88 4.75
CA LEU A 116 -21.14 13.78 4.68
C LEU A 116 -21.71 14.10 6.07
N LEU A 117 -21.64 13.16 7.00
CA LEU A 117 -22.13 13.36 8.37
C LEU A 117 -21.23 14.32 9.16
N LEU A 118 -19.91 14.22 9.01
CA LEU A 118 -18.98 15.16 9.64
C LEU A 118 -19.11 16.57 9.06
N VAL A 119 -19.24 16.70 7.72
CA VAL A 119 -19.41 18.01 7.07
C VAL A 119 -20.72 18.68 7.51
N THR A 120 -21.84 17.94 7.61
CA THR A 120 -23.11 18.52 8.06
C THR A 120 -23.08 18.95 9.53
N ILE A 121 -22.40 18.20 10.41
CA ILE A 121 -22.20 18.59 11.81
C ILE A 121 -21.33 19.84 11.91
N CYS A 122 -20.22 19.93 11.16
CA CYS A 122 -19.33 21.10 11.19
C CYS A 122 -20.03 22.37 10.67
N VAL A 123 -20.78 22.27 9.57
CA VAL A 123 -21.53 23.41 9.02
C VAL A 123 -22.66 23.83 9.97
N GLY A 124 -23.37 22.87 10.57
CA GLY A 124 -24.40 23.14 11.57
C GLY A 124 -23.87 23.86 12.80
N LEU A 125 -22.75 23.39 13.37
CA LEU A 125 -22.11 24.04 14.54
C LEU A 125 -21.61 25.45 14.20
N PHE A 126 -21.07 25.66 13.00
CA PHE A 126 -20.63 26.99 12.56
C PHE A 126 -21.81 27.97 12.40
N ALA A 127 -22.92 27.53 11.79
CA ALA A 127 -24.11 28.36 11.61
C ALA A 127 -24.79 28.73 12.94
N VAL A 128 -24.83 27.81 13.90
CA VAL A 128 -25.34 28.08 15.26
C VAL A 128 -24.42 29.07 15.99
N ASN A 129 -23.10 28.87 15.93
CA ASN A 129 -22.14 29.78 16.57
C ASN A 129 -22.21 31.20 15.99
N HIS A 130 -22.38 31.35 14.67
CA HIS A 130 -22.51 32.67 14.04
C HIS A 130 -23.84 33.35 14.37
N ASN A 131 -24.97 32.63 14.41
CA ASN A 131 -26.25 33.22 14.84
C ASN A 131 -26.21 33.66 16.31
N PHE A 132 -25.66 32.82 17.20
CA PHE A 132 -25.52 33.17 18.62
C PHE A 132 -24.59 34.37 18.85
N SER A 133 -23.59 34.57 17.99
CA SER A 133 -22.72 35.75 18.06
C SER A 133 -23.35 37.01 17.46
N GLY A 134 -24.37 36.87 16.60
CA GLY A 134 -25.15 37.97 16.05
C GLY A 134 -26.15 38.56 17.04
N ASP A 135 -26.82 37.73 17.83
CA ASP A 135 -27.81 38.18 18.83
C ASP A 135 -27.17 38.97 19.98
N LYS A 136 -25.87 38.80 20.25
CA LYS A 136 -25.14 39.59 21.25
C LYS A 136 -24.95 41.05 20.85
N GLN A 137 -25.15 41.43 19.60
CA GLN A 137 -24.97 42.81 19.13
C GLN A 137 -26.26 43.65 19.12
N MET A 138 -27.40 43.07 19.53
CA MET A 138 -28.70 43.78 19.57
C MET A 138 -29.19 44.05 21.01
N ALA A 139 -28.44 43.63 22.03
CA ALA A 139 -28.81 43.81 23.45
C ALA A 139 -28.10 44.99 24.14
N GLU A 140 -27.22 45.72 23.44
CA GLU A 140 -26.55 46.94 23.94
C GLU A 140 -26.58 48.05 22.88
N GLY A 141 -27.78 48.41 22.41
CA GLY A 141 -28.04 49.56 21.55
C GLY A 141 -29.25 50.35 22.01
#